data_AF-A0A3P3QCL2-F1
#
_entry.id   AF-A0A3P3QCL2-F1
#
_cell.length_a   1.000
_cell.length_b   1.000
_cell.length_c   1.000
_cell.angle_alpha   90.00
_cell.angle_beta   90.00
_cell.angle_gamma   90.00
#
_symmetry.space_group_name_H-M   'P 1'
#
loop_
_entity.id
_entity.type
_entity.pdbx_description
1 polymer ?
#
loop_
_entity_poly.entity_id
_entity_poly.type
_entity_poly.pdbx_seq_one_letter_code
_entity_poly.pdbx_strand_id
1 'polypeptide(L)'
;MNWLASTRPAVEWLTRLPQQRLNLWLSGALVLLFCWLLAKLSWQLLPAPQAEPISATVTSSAPGAPDLNTLLAASLFGKAAEQAEAAPVAVPSSAPKTTLNVKLTGVVSVAGKPEQGSAVIESQGTEQTYGVDDKIEGTSATLSQVFEDRVLLRVSSRFETLMLDGIEYQQMAAQNGGLQEVSYQPQPEPMMEGPQPAPEELADVRKEMMSEPMKFFDYVRASPQYRNGQLYGYRVMPGKDPELFERMGLKANDVAVEINGTALNDMQQAMMVMNELREATQASIKVERDGQTRDIVFSLSQ
;
A
#
# COMPACT_ATOMS: atom_id res chain seq x y z
N MET A 1 -17.61 -74.39 -100.54
CA MET A 1 -16.33 -74.52 -101.26
C MET A 1 -15.21 -74.41 -100.25
N ASN A 2 -14.22 -75.30 -100.34
CA ASN A 2 -12.93 -75.24 -99.66
C ASN A 2 -12.20 -73.90 -99.87
N TRP A 3 -10.99 -73.81 -99.29
CA TRP A 3 -9.92 -72.83 -99.48
C TRP A 3 -9.90 -71.77 -98.37
N LEU A 4 -9.16 -71.92 -97.26
CA LEU A 4 -7.73 -72.23 -97.15
C LEU A 4 -6.91 -71.48 -98.18
N ALA A 5 -6.36 -70.32 -97.78
CA ALA A 5 -4.98 -69.87 -98.03
C ALA A 5 -4.89 -68.35 -98.13
N SER A 6 -4.70 -67.64 -97.01
CA SER A 6 -4.03 -66.32 -97.09
C SER A 6 -3.16 -65.94 -95.88
N THR A 7 -3.10 -66.72 -94.79
CA THR A 7 -2.30 -66.33 -93.61
C THR A 7 -0.88 -66.91 -93.58
N ARG A 8 -0.38 -67.42 -94.72
CA ARG A 8 0.99 -67.94 -94.83
C ARG A 8 2.14 -66.91 -94.79
N PRO A 9 2.00 -65.59 -95.02
CA PRO A 9 3.16 -64.70 -94.91
C PRO A 9 3.49 -64.31 -93.46
N ALA A 10 2.58 -64.51 -92.50
CA ALA A 10 2.78 -64.09 -91.11
C ALA A 10 3.72 -65.01 -90.31
N VAL A 11 3.87 -66.27 -90.73
CA VAL A 11 4.61 -67.30 -89.95
C VAL A 11 6.11 -67.30 -90.27
N GLU A 12 6.52 -66.92 -91.48
CA GLU A 12 7.94 -66.90 -91.86
C GLU A 12 8.72 -65.71 -91.28
N TRP A 13 8.03 -64.62 -90.91
CA TRP A 13 8.66 -63.48 -90.23
C TRP A 13 8.99 -63.78 -88.77
N LEU A 14 8.31 -64.75 -88.16
CA LEU A 14 8.46 -65.10 -86.75
C LEU A 14 9.70 -65.96 -86.47
N THR A 15 10.23 -66.67 -87.47
CA THR A 15 11.40 -67.57 -87.30
C THR A 15 12.75 -66.90 -87.56
N ARG A 16 12.77 -65.66 -88.09
CA ARG A 16 14.00 -64.85 -88.29
C ARG A 16 14.34 -63.92 -87.12
N LEU A 17 13.53 -63.93 -86.06
CA LEU A 17 13.83 -63.20 -84.84
C LEU A 17 14.94 -63.94 -84.07
N PRO A 18 15.99 -63.26 -83.59
CA PRO A 18 17.07 -63.90 -82.84
C PRO A 18 16.51 -64.46 -81.52
N GLN A 19 16.13 -65.73 -81.53
CA GLN A 19 15.43 -66.40 -80.42
C GLN A 19 16.19 -66.27 -79.10
N GLN A 20 17.53 -66.25 -79.15
CA GLN A 20 18.37 -66.01 -77.97
C GLN A 20 18.16 -64.62 -77.37
N ARG A 21 18.10 -63.56 -78.19
CA ARG A 21 17.86 -62.20 -77.71
C ARG A 21 16.44 -62.05 -77.21
N LEU A 22 15.47 -62.64 -77.90
CA LEU A 22 14.07 -62.62 -77.49
C LEU A 22 13.87 -63.35 -76.15
N ASN A 23 14.49 -64.51 -75.96
CA ASN A 23 14.48 -65.23 -74.68
C ASN A 23 15.20 -64.44 -73.57
N LEU A 24 16.27 -63.71 -73.88
CA LEU A 24 16.96 -62.86 -72.91
C LEU A 24 16.07 -61.70 -72.46
N TRP A 25 15.40 -61.03 -73.40
CA TRP A 25 14.43 -59.97 -73.12
C TRP A 25 13.21 -60.50 -72.37
N LEU A 26 12.68 -61.66 -72.76
CA LEU A 26 11.56 -62.30 -72.10
C LEU A 26 11.92 -62.74 -70.68
N SER A 27 13.11 -63.33 -70.48
CA SER A 27 13.61 -63.71 -69.16
C SER A 27 13.87 -62.48 -68.29
N GLY A 28 14.44 -61.42 -68.86
CA GLY A 28 14.64 -60.15 -68.17
C GLY A 28 13.31 -59.51 -67.75
N ALA A 29 12.32 -59.50 -68.63
CA ALA A 29 10.96 -59.05 -68.31
C ALA A 29 10.31 -59.91 -67.22
N LEU A 30 10.49 -61.23 -67.27
CA LEU A 30 9.97 -62.15 -66.26
C LEU A 30 10.61 -61.92 -64.90
N VAL A 31 11.94 -61.74 -64.84
CA VAL A 31 12.67 -61.42 -63.60
C VAL A 31 12.23 -60.07 -63.03
N LEU A 32 12.07 -59.07 -63.88
CA LEU A 32 11.64 -57.74 -63.45
C LEU A 32 10.20 -57.78 -62.90
N LEU A 33 9.31 -58.52 -63.57
CA LEU A 33 7.95 -58.77 -63.10
C LEU A 33 7.95 -59.55 -61.76
N PHE A 34 8.84 -60.52 -61.60
CA PHE A 34 8.99 -61.28 -60.37
C PHE A 34 9.49 -60.40 -59.21
N CYS A 35 10.51 -59.56 -59.44
CA CYS A 35 10.98 -58.58 -58.47
C CYS A 35 9.87 -57.59 -58.07
N TRP A 36 9.08 -57.12 -59.04
CA TRP A 36 7.96 -56.21 -58.77
C TRP A 36 6.86 -56.88 -57.92
N LEU A 37 6.53 -58.15 -58.20
CA LEU A 37 5.60 -58.94 -57.39
C LEU A 37 6.12 -59.14 -55.96
N LEU A 38 7.41 -59.46 -55.79
CA LEU A 38 8.03 -59.60 -54.48
C LEU A 38 8.02 -58.29 -53.68
N ALA A 39 8.31 -57.16 -54.32
CA ALA A 39 8.24 -55.85 -53.69
C ALA A 39 6.81 -55.56 -53.19
N LYS A 40 5.81 -55.81 -54.03
CA LYS A 40 4.39 -55.63 -53.67
C LYS A 40 3.98 -56.55 -52.52
N LEU A 41 4.40 -57.82 -52.54
CA LEU A 41 4.10 -58.77 -51.48
C LEU A 41 4.76 -58.36 -50.16
N SER A 42 6.00 -57.89 -50.20
CA SER A 42 6.69 -57.39 -49.00
C SER A 42 5.93 -56.22 -48.35
N TRP A 43 5.32 -55.36 -49.16
CA TRP A 43 4.53 -54.23 -48.68
C TRP A 43 3.20 -54.65 -48.05
N GLN A 44 2.66 -55.83 -48.40
CA GLN A 44 1.46 -56.38 -47.78
C GLN A 44 1.75 -57.13 -46.47
N LEU A 45 2.98 -57.62 -46.29
CA LEU A 45 3.42 -58.28 -45.05
C LEU A 45 3.72 -57.26 -43.93
N LEU A 46 3.94 -55.99 -44.27
CA LEU A 46 4.03 -54.91 -43.29
C LEU A 46 2.60 -54.52 -42.87
N PRO A 47 2.18 -54.76 -41.61
CA PRO A 47 0.88 -54.31 -41.15
C PRO A 47 0.84 -52.77 -41.20
N ALA A 48 -0.16 -52.22 -41.88
CA ALA A 48 -0.43 -50.79 -41.79
C ALA A 48 -0.79 -50.44 -40.34
N PRO A 49 -0.28 -49.32 -39.78
CA PRO A 49 -0.65 -48.90 -38.43
C PRO A 49 -2.16 -48.65 -38.40
N GLN A 50 -2.90 -49.50 -37.69
CA GLN A 50 -4.29 -49.22 -37.37
C GLN A 50 -4.28 -48.09 -36.34
N ALA A 51 -4.79 -46.92 -36.72
CA ALA A 51 -5.05 -45.86 -35.76
C ALA A 51 -6.22 -46.31 -34.87
N GLU A 52 -5.93 -46.63 -33.61
CA GLU A 52 -6.98 -46.85 -32.63
C GLU A 52 -7.74 -45.52 -32.42
N PRO A 53 -9.08 -45.53 -32.40
CA PRO A 53 -9.82 -44.33 -32.05
C PRO A 53 -9.49 -43.96 -30.61
N ILE A 54 -8.95 -42.75 -30.42
CA ILE A 54 -8.63 -42.22 -29.10
C ILE A 54 -9.96 -41.98 -28.37
N SER A 55 -10.41 -42.96 -27.60
CA SER A 55 -11.51 -42.76 -26.68
C SER A 55 -10.92 -42.07 -25.46
N ALA A 56 -11.06 -40.74 -25.38
CA ALA A 56 -10.73 -40.00 -24.18
C ALA A 56 -11.74 -40.35 -23.09
N THR A 57 -11.44 -41.37 -22.28
CA THR A 57 -12.09 -41.50 -20.98
C THR A 57 -11.58 -40.34 -20.13
N VAL A 58 -12.42 -39.32 -19.94
CA VAL A 58 -12.16 -38.28 -18.94
C VAL A 58 -12.38 -38.96 -17.58
N THR A 59 -11.36 -39.66 -17.09
CA THR A 59 -11.29 -39.98 -15.68
C THR A 59 -11.13 -38.63 -14.98
N SER A 60 -12.22 -38.09 -14.47
CA SER A 60 -12.18 -37.06 -13.43
C SER A 60 -11.65 -37.72 -12.16
N SER A 61 -10.37 -38.13 -12.18
CA SER A 61 -9.56 -38.05 -10.98
C SER A 61 -9.55 -36.57 -10.67
N ALA A 62 -10.45 -36.15 -9.76
CA ALA A 62 -10.23 -34.91 -9.05
C ALA A 62 -8.74 -34.91 -8.70
N PRO A 63 -7.94 -33.94 -9.18
CA PRO A 63 -6.59 -33.82 -8.68
C PRO A 63 -6.79 -33.75 -7.18
N GLY A 64 -6.29 -34.76 -6.44
CA GLY A 64 -6.14 -34.60 -5.00
C GLY A 64 -5.45 -33.26 -4.87
N ALA A 65 -6.13 -32.32 -4.19
CA ALA A 65 -5.77 -30.91 -4.24
C ALA A 65 -4.25 -30.82 -4.15
N PRO A 66 -3.57 -30.22 -5.16
CA PRO A 66 -2.11 -30.25 -5.21
C PRO A 66 -1.60 -29.81 -3.85
N ASP A 67 -0.78 -30.65 -3.22
CA ASP A 67 -0.37 -30.43 -1.84
C ASP A 67 0.36 -29.09 -1.77
N LEU A 68 -0.37 -28.06 -1.34
CA LEU A 68 0.10 -26.68 -1.34
C LEU A 68 1.37 -26.57 -0.49
N ASN A 69 1.55 -27.44 0.50
CA ASN A 69 2.77 -27.47 1.30
C ASN A 69 3.99 -27.85 0.48
N THR A 70 3.88 -28.77 -0.48
CA THR A 70 5.01 -29.11 -1.37
C THR A 70 5.39 -27.97 -2.30
N LEU A 71 4.39 -27.22 -2.79
CA LEU A 71 4.60 -26.05 -3.64
C LEU A 71 5.16 -24.85 -2.85
N LEU A 72 4.65 -24.60 -1.64
CA LEU A 72 5.18 -23.57 -0.74
C LEU A 72 6.62 -23.92 -0.29
N ALA A 73 6.87 -25.19 0.04
CA ALA A 73 8.20 -25.66 0.44
C ALA A 73 9.24 -25.53 -0.67
N ALA A 74 8.82 -25.69 -1.93
CA ALA A 74 9.68 -25.49 -3.10
C ALA A 74 10.22 -24.05 -3.21
N SER A 75 9.67 -23.08 -2.45
CA SER A 75 10.18 -21.71 -2.34
C SER A 75 10.50 -21.11 -3.73
N LEU A 76 9.57 -21.30 -4.69
CA LEU A 76 9.78 -21.03 -6.12
C LEU A 76 10.14 -19.58 -6.44
N PHE A 77 9.95 -18.67 -5.49
CA PHE A 77 10.23 -17.24 -5.57
C PHE A 77 11.34 -16.80 -4.60
N GLY A 78 12.05 -17.77 -4.00
CA GLY A 78 13.03 -17.54 -2.93
C GLY A 78 12.40 -17.54 -1.54
N LYS A 79 13.22 -17.75 -0.52
CA LYS A 79 12.85 -17.48 0.88
C LYS A 79 13.33 -16.06 1.18
N ALA A 80 12.44 -15.20 1.66
CA ALA A 80 12.86 -13.94 2.24
C ALA A 80 13.85 -14.28 3.37
N ALA A 81 15.06 -13.73 3.29
CA ALA A 81 16.03 -13.90 4.37
C ALA A 81 15.42 -13.23 5.60
N GLU A 82 15.11 -14.02 6.62
CA GLU A 82 14.71 -13.54 7.92
C GLU A 82 15.96 -12.88 8.53
N GLN A 83 16.14 -11.61 8.21
CA GLN A 83 17.10 -10.75 8.86
C GLN A 83 16.73 -10.81 10.35
N ALA A 84 17.64 -11.37 11.16
CA ALA A 84 17.46 -11.50 12.60
C ALA A 84 16.89 -10.20 13.17
N GLU A 85 15.67 -10.29 13.66
CA GLU A 85 14.88 -9.20 14.18
C GLU A 85 15.67 -8.56 15.32
N ALA A 86 16.24 -7.39 15.04
CA ALA A 86 16.63 -6.48 16.10
C ALA A 86 15.35 -6.18 16.89
N ALA A 87 15.44 -6.28 18.23
CA ALA A 87 14.32 -6.12 19.15
C ALA A 87 13.37 -5.01 18.68
N PRO A 88 12.04 -5.27 18.65
CA PRO A 88 11.07 -4.38 18.02
C PRO A 88 11.19 -3.01 18.67
N VAL A 89 11.74 -2.06 17.91
CA VAL A 89 11.55 -0.66 18.22
C VAL A 89 10.07 -0.45 18.03
N ALA A 90 9.33 -0.26 19.13
CA ALA A 90 7.91 0.00 19.08
C ALA A 90 7.67 1.19 18.15
N VAL A 91 7.26 0.90 16.91
CA VAL A 91 6.84 1.94 15.97
C VAL A 91 5.49 2.41 16.51
N PRO A 92 5.38 3.67 16.95
CA PRO A 92 4.12 4.16 17.47
C PRO A 92 3.09 4.08 16.34
N SER A 93 1.95 3.45 16.63
CA SER A 93 0.80 3.37 15.72
C SER A 93 0.26 4.75 15.33
N SER A 94 0.63 5.79 16.09
CA SER A 94 0.34 7.19 15.79
C SER A 94 1.61 7.98 15.51
N ALA A 95 1.83 8.35 14.25
CA ALA A 95 2.82 9.34 13.86
C ALA A 95 2.13 10.64 13.41
N PRO A 96 2.76 11.82 13.61
CA PRO A 96 2.23 13.08 13.10
C PRO A 96 2.12 13.05 11.57
N LYS A 97 1.21 13.84 10.99
CA LYS A 97 1.07 13.98 9.53
C LYS A 97 2.41 14.40 8.89
N THR A 98 2.72 13.84 7.73
CA THR A 98 3.93 14.17 6.99
C THR A 98 3.90 15.60 6.46
N THR A 99 5.06 16.25 6.48
CA THR A 99 5.27 17.58 5.89
C THR A 99 5.86 17.50 4.47
N LEU A 100 6.13 16.29 3.97
CA LEU A 100 6.68 16.09 2.63
C LEU A 100 5.63 16.44 1.58
N ASN A 101 6.08 17.04 0.47
CA ASN A 101 5.23 17.33 -0.67
C ASN A 101 5.10 16.10 -1.58
N VAL A 102 4.47 15.05 -1.03
CA VAL A 102 4.18 13.78 -1.71
C VAL A 102 2.71 13.43 -1.49
N LYS A 103 2.15 12.65 -2.40
CA LYS A 103 0.74 12.26 -2.38
C LYS A 103 0.63 10.75 -2.47
N LEU A 104 -0.16 10.14 -1.59
CA LEU A 104 -0.42 8.70 -1.62
C LEU A 104 -1.66 8.45 -2.49
N THR A 105 -1.50 7.80 -3.63
CA THR A 105 -2.59 7.53 -4.58
C THR A 105 -3.09 6.09 -4.54
N GLY A 106 -2.34 5.17 -3.94
CA GLY A 106 -2.80 3.80 -3.72
C GLY A 106 -2.06 3.08 -2.61
N VAL A 107 -2.73 2.10 -1.99
CA VAL A 107 -2.15 1.19 -0.99
C VAL A 107 -2.63 -0.24 -1.23
N VAL A 108 -1.74 -1.18 -0.94
CA VAL A 108 -2.02 -2.62 -0.87
C VAL A 108 -1.47 -3.09 0.47
N SER A 109 -2.34 -3.20 1.47
CA SER A 109 -1.99 -3.66 2.82
C SER A 109 -2.29 -5.15 3.00
N VAL A 110 -1.53 -5.79 3.89
CA VAL A 110 -1.80 -7.14 4.37
C VAL A 110 -2.35 -7.03 5.79
N ALA A 111 -3.57 -7.55 6.01
CA ALA A 111 -4.22 -7.47 7.32
C ALA A 111 -3.34 -8.06 8.42
N GLY A 112 -3.07 -7.26 9.45
CA GLY A 112 -2.23 -7.65 10.59
C GLY A 112 -0.72 -7.70 10.33
N LYS A 113 -0.25 -7.34 9.12
CA LYS A 113 1.18 -7.29 8.75
C LYS A 113 1.50 -6.04 7.94
N PRO A 114 1.56 -4.87 8.59
CA PRO A 114 1.81 -3.60 7.90
C PRO A 114 3.22 -3.51 7.29
N GLU A 115 4.18 -4.35 7.72
CA GLU A 115 5.51 -4.47 7.10
C GLU A 115 5.53 -5.26 5.77
N GLN A 116 4.41 -5.83 5.32
CA GLN A 116 4.34 -6.62 4.08
C GLN A 116 3.53 -5.95 2.95
N GLY A 117 3.14 -4.68 3.12
CA GLY A 117 2.36 -3.95 2.14
C GLY A 117 3.18 -3.18 1.11
N SER A 118 2.49 -2.61 0.13
CA SER A 118 3.05 -1.74 -0.91
C SER A 118 2.19 -0.49 -1.11
N ALA A 119 2.81 0.59 -1.56
CA ALA A 119 2.15 1.88 -1.73
C ALA A 119 2.52 2.52 -3.08
N VAL A 120 1.55 3.23 -3.68
CA VAL A 120 1.77 4.06 -4.86
C VAL A 120 1.83 5.51 -4.40
N ILE A 121 3.01 6.13 -4.57
CA ILE A 121 3.29 7.47 -4.08
C ILE A 121 3.69 8.35 -5.25
N GLU A 122 2.99 9.47 -5.39
CA GLU A 122 3.34 10.56 -6.30
C GLU A 122 4.33 11.50 -5.62
N SER A 123 5.47 11.72 -6.27
CA SER A 123 6.50 12.68 -5.89
C SER A 123 6.83 13.54 -7.10
N GLN A 124 6.67 14.86 -6.97
CA GLN A 124 7.00 15.82 -8.03
C GLN A 124 6.31 15.51 -9.37
N GLY A 125 5.07 15.01 -9.34
CA GLY A 125 4.28 14.67 -10.53
C GLY A 125 4.62 13.32 -11.18
N THR A 126 5.47 12.50 -10.56
CA THR A 126 5.72 11.12 -10.99
C THR A 126 5.20 10.14 -9.95
N GLU A 127 4.33 9.22 -10.36
CA GLU A 127 3.85 8.12 -9.53
C GLU A 127 4.74 6.89 -9.65
N GLN A 128 5.12 6.31 -8.52
CA GLN A 128 5.89 5.07 -8.46
C GLN A 128 5.37 4.15 -7.36
N THR A 129 5.59 2.84 -7.51
CA THR A 129 5.25 1.83 -6.51
C THR A 129 6.45 1.55 -5.61
N TYR A 130 6.23 1.57 -4.30
CA TYR A 130 7.24 1.34 -3.26
C TYR A 130 6.81 0.20 -2.33
N GLY A 131 7.74 -0.69 -2.01
CA GLY A 131 7.63 -1.67 -0.94
C GLY A 131 8.12 -1.12 0.40
N VAL A 132 7.83 -1.84 1.48
CA VAL A 132 8.39 -1.52 2.79
C VAL A 132 9.93 -1.54 2.74
N ASP A 133 10.53 -0.58 3.42
CA ASP A 133 11.95 -0.21 3.42
C ASP A 133 12.50 0.41 2.13
N ASP A 134 11.67 0.65 1.12
CA ASP A 134 12.09 1.39 -0.08
C ASP A 134 12.17 2.90 0.18
N LYS A 135 13.18 3.53 -0.45
CA LYS A 135 13.36 4.98 -0.42
C LYS A 135 12.49 5.66 -1.47
N ILE A 136 11.72 6.67 -1.06
CA ILE A 136 10.87 7.45 -1.95
C ILE A 136 11.73 8.40 -2.79
N GLU A 137 11.60 8.30 -4.11
CA GLU A 137 12.36 9.13 -5.04
C GLU A 137 12.07 10.62 -4.85
N GLY A 138 13.13 11.44 -4.94
CA GLY A 138 13.03 12.88 -4.72
C GLY A 138 12.88 13.31 -3.25
N THR A 139 12.91 12.38 -2.29
CA THR A 139 12.86 12.69 -0.85
C THR A 139 13.93 11.93 -0.04
N SER A 140 14.06 12.26 1.25
CA SER A 140 14.88 11.52 2.22
C SER A 140 14.07 10.48 3.01
N ALA A 141 12.82 10.23 2.61
CA ALA A 141 11.91 9.36 3.31
C ALA A 141 12.00 7.91 2.83
N THR A 142 11.85 6.98 3.77
CA THR A 142 11.74 5.55 3.52
C THR A 142 10.36 5.08 3.93
N LEU A 143 9.72 4.24 3.13
CA LEU A 143 8.44 3.63 3.48
C LEU A 143 8.65 2.62 4.60
N SER A 144 8.01 2.78 5.76
CA SER A 144 8.21 1.88 6.90
C SER A 144 7.06 0.90 7.11
N GLN A 145 5.82 1.34 6.96
CA GLN A 145 4.63 0.53 7.18
C GLN A 145 3.49 0.99 6.29
N VAL A 146 2.66 0.05 5.83
CA VAL A 146 1.52 0.29 4.96
C VAL A 146 0.24 -0.17 5.65
N PHE A 147 -0.71 0.75 5.81
CA PHE A 147 -2.04 0.51 6.35
C PHE A 147 -3.10 0.70 5.26
N GLU A 148 -4.35 0.42 5.59
CA GLU A 148 -5.48 0.51 4.66
C GLU A 148 -5.80 1.96 4.24
N ASP A 149 -5.55 2.93 5.12
CA ASP A 149 -5.92 4.34 4.93
C ASP A 149 -4.69 5.29 4.86
N ARG A 150 -3.50 4.78 5.17
CA ARG A 150 -2.28 5.58 5.34
C ARG A 150 -1.01 4.75 5.20
N VAL A 151 0.12 5.43 5.03
CA VAL A 151 1.46 4.85 5.19
C VAL A 151 2.24 5.60 6.25
N LEU A 152 3.12 4.88 6.96
CA LEU A 152 4.13 5.48 7.82
C LEU A 152 5.45 5.59 7.07
N LEU A 153 5.94 6.81 6.98
CA LEU A 153 7.22 7.17 6.40
C LEU A 153 8.23 7.40 7.51
N ARG A 154 9.45 6.89 7.34
CA ARG A 154 10.58 7.24 8.17
C ARG A 154 11.36 8.36 7.50
N VAL A 155 11.31 9.55 8.08
CA VAL A 155 12.06 10.73 7.61
C VAL A 155 13.20 10.95 8.60
N SER A 156 14.43 10.65 8.19
CA SER A 156 15.59 10.62 9.10
C SER A 156 15.39 9.64 10.27
N SER A 157 15.02 10.13 11.47
CA SER A 157 14.83 9.32 12.69
C SER A 157 13.41 9.40 13.26
N ARG A 158 12.47 10.07 12.57
CA ARG A 158 11.07 10.21 13.00
C ARG A 158 10.14 9.49 12.04
N PHE A 159 9.04 8.97 12.57
CA PHE A 159 7.93 8.47 11.78
C PHE A 159 6.96 9.61 11.47
N GLU A 160 6.41 9.60 10.27
CA GLU A 160 5.41 10.54 9.78
C GLU A 160 4.30 9.78 9.03
N THR A 161 3.07 10.24 9.12
CA THR A 161 1.91 9.62 8.47
C THR A 161 1.58 10.34 7.17
N LEU A 162 1.54 9.60 6.07
CA LEU A 162 0.96 10.05 4.80
C LEU A 162 -0.38 9.35 4.57
N MET A 163 -1.47 10.11 4.56
CA MET A 163 -2.83 9.58 4.33
C MET A 163 -3.06 9.33 2.85
N LEU A 164 -3.92 8.35 2.54
CA LEU A 164 -4.41 8.10 1.19
C LEU A 164 -5.22 9.31 0.71
N ASP A 165 -5.06 9.66 -0.56
CA ASP A 165 -5.79 10.78 -1.16
C ASP A 165 -7.31 10.61 -0.97
N GLY A 166 -7.97 11.69 -0.56
CA GLY A 166 -9.40 11.69 -0.22
C GLY A 166 -9.75 11.22 1.19
N ILE A 167 -8.78 10.82 2.03
CA ILE A 167 -9.01 10.49 3.45
C ILE A 167 -8.40 11.58 4.34
N GLU A 168 -9.23 12.22 5.17
CA GLU A 168 -8.77 13.20 6.14
C GLU A 168 -8.02 12.54 7.30
N TYR A 169 -6.92 13.16 7.73
CA TYR A 169 -6.15 12.70 8.87
C TYR A 169 -6.97 12.91 10.16
N GLN A 170 -7.61 11.84 10.64
CA GLN A 170 -8.16 11.80 11.99
C GLN A 170 -7.09 11.22 12.92
N GLN A 171 -6.62 12.05 13.85
CA GLN A 171 -5.85 11.57 14.99
C GLN A 171 -6.79 10.70 15.84
N MET A 172 -6.75 9.38 15.64
CA MET A 172 -7.30 8.45 16.61
C MET A 172 -6.44 8.59 17.87
N ALA A 173 -6.89 9.45 18.77
CA ALA A 173 -6.28 9.66 20.08
C ALA A 173 -6.24 8.32 20.81
N ALA A 174 -5.02 7.76 20.95
CA ALA A 174 -4.49 7.08 22.13
C ALA A 174 -5.45 6.23 23.01
N GLN A 175 -6.50 5.63 22.48
CA GLN A 175 -7.23 4.55 23.15
C GLN A 175 -6.45 3.26 22.93
N ASN A 176 -5.27 3.15 23.55
CA ASN A 176 -4.56 1.91 23.88
C ASN A 176 -3.16 2.29 24.39
N GLY A 177 -3.10 2.70 25.64
CA GLY A 177 -1.87 2.96 26.38
C GLY A 177 -2.05 2.56 27.83
N GLY A 178 -2.41 1.30 28.06
CA GLY A 178 -2.33 0.72 29.39
C GLY A 178 -0.87 0.68 29.82
N LEU A 179 -0.52 1.47 30.84
CA LEU A 179 0.72 1.32 31.59
C LEU A 179 0.42 1.60 33.06
N GLN A 180 0.41 0.51 33.82
CA GLN A 180 0.68 0.36 35.25
C GLN A 180 0.75 1.64 36.10
N GLU A 181 -0.25 1.82 36.97
CA GLU A 181 -0.11 2.63 38.19
C GLU A 181 1.04 2.09 39.04
N VAL A 182 2.14 2.83 39.09
CA VAL A 182 3.11 2.72 40.18
C VAL A 182 2.52 3.49 41.36
N SER A 183 2.08 2.75 42.38
CA SER A 183 1.57 3.31 43.62
C SER A 183 2.66 4.08 44.35
N TYR A 184 2.47 5.39 44.50
CA TYR A 184 3.18 6.20 45.48
C TYR A 184 2.15 6.66 46.51
N GLN A 185 2.23 6.10 47.72
CA GLN A 185 1.48 6.62 48.87
C GLN A 185 2.04 8.00 49.25
N PRO A 186 1.23 9.07 49.30
CA PRO A 186 1.66 10.32 49.90
C PRO A 186 1.55 10.23 51.43
N GLN A 187 2.64 10.60 52.10
CA GLN A 187 2.70 10.85 53.54
C GLN A 187 1.93 12.16 53.86
N PRO A 188 1.24 12.28 55.01
CA PRO A 188 0.26 13.34 55.22
C PRO A 188 0.90 14.65 55.70
N GLU A 189 0.61 15.74 55.00
CA GLU A 189 0.74 17.10 55.53
C GLU A 189 -0.65 17.68 55.91
N PRO A 190 -0.71 18.58 56.89
CA PRO A 190 -1.90 18.82 57.70
C PRO A 190 -2.97 19.65 56.99
N MET A 191 -4.22 19.29 57.29
CA MET A 191 -5.43 20.01 56.93
C MET A 191 -5.39 21.48 57.41
N MET A 192 -5.75 22.39 56.51
CA MET A 192 -6.40 23.64 56.89
C MET A 192 -7.73 23.74 56.14
N GLU A 193 -8.77 23.93 56.95
CA GLU A 193 -10.19 23.97 56.63
C GLU A 193 -10.52 25.13 55.69
N GLY A 194 -11.28 24.85 54.62
CA GLY A 194 -11.89 25.84 53.74
C GLY A 194 -13.35 25.46 53.46
N PRO A 195 -14.28 26.44 53.35
CA PRO A 195 -15.73 26.18 53.48
C PRO A 195 -16.33 25.41 52.31
N GLN A 196 -17.20 24.45 52.59
CA GLN A 196 -18.06 23.80 51.59
C GLN A 196 -19.21 24.74 51.20
N PRO A 197 -19.47 24.98 49.90
CA PRO A 197 -20.68 25.67 49.48
C PRO A 197 -21.89 24.72 49.38
N ALA A 198 -23.06 25.30 49.62
CA ALA A 198 -24.35 24.63 49.70
C ALA A 198 -24.90 24.21 48.30
N PRO A 199 -25.85 23.25 48.25
CA PRO A 199 -26.34 22.65 46.99
C PRO A 199 -27.07 23.60 46.03
N GLU A 200 -27.36 24.84 46.43
CA GLU A 200 -28.11 25.82 45.63
C GLU A 200 -27.23 26.60 44.65
N GLU A 201 -25.92 26.73 44.89
CA GLU A 201 -24.98 27.40 43.96
C GLU A 201 -24.70 26.58 42.68
N LEU A 202 -24.94 25.27 42.70
CA LEU A 202 -24.75 24.37 41.55
C LEU A 202 -25.81 24.56 40.45
N ALA A 203 -26.96 25.17 40.76
CA ALA A 203 -28.02 25.43 39.80
C ALA A 203 -27.80 26.73 39.01
N ASP A 204 -27.23 27.76 39.64
CA ASP A 204 -26.89 29.03 38.99
C ASP A 204 -25.60 28.90 38.14
N VAL A 205 -24.60 28.13 38.62
CA VAL A 205 -23.40 27.79 37.83
C VAL A 205 -23.76 27.02 36.54
N ARG A 206 -24.80 26.16 36.57
CA ARG A 206 -25.28 25.43 35.39
C ARG A 206 -26.06 26.31 34.40
N LYS A 207 -26.71 27.38 34.86
CA LYS A 207 -27.38 28.37 33.99
C LYS A 207 -26.40 29.38 33.40
N GLU A 208 -25.37 29.76 34.13
CA GLU A 208 -24.36 30.72 33.69
C GLU A 208 -23.36 30.10 32.70
N MET A 209 -23.07 28.80 32.82
CA MET A 209 -22.31 28.01 31.83
C MET A 209 -23.00 27.89 30.46
N MET A 210 -24.32 28.12 30.37
CA MET A 210 -25.08 28.02 29.12
C MET A 210 -25.23 29.37 28.38
N SER A 211 -24.62 30.46 28.88
CA SER A 211 -24.91 31.81 28.35
C SER A 211 -23.74 32.65 27.84
N GLU A 212 -22.47 32.24 27.99
CA GLU A 212 -21.35 33.09 27.52
C GLU A 212 -20.20 32.31 26.83
N PRO A 213 -20.17 32.27 25.49
CA PRO A 213 -19.06 31.73 24.69
C PRO A 213 -17.76 32.56 24.73
N MET A 214 -17.50 33.38 25.76
CA MET A 214 -16.43 34.39 25.76
C MET A 214 -15.25 34.13 26.70
N LYS A 215 -14.95 32.88 27.10
CA LYS A 215 -13.94 32.59 28.13
C LYS A 215 -12.50 32.32 27.68
N PHE A 216 -12.19 32.15 26.39
CA PHE A 216 -10.78 31.92 25.95
C PHE A 216 -9.82 33.06 26.36
N PHE A 217 -10.29 34.31 26.33
CA PHE A 217 -9.48 35.50 26.63
C PHE A 217 -9.16 35.71 28.12
N ASP A 218 -9.86 35.02 29.02
CA ASP A 218 -9.54 35.08 30.45
C ASP A 218 -8.25 34.31 30.78
N TYR A 219 -7.84 33.37 29.92
CA TYR A 219 -6.77 32.42 30.19
C TYR A 219 -5.48 32.70 29.41
N VAL A 220 -5.58 33.42 28.28
CA VAL A 220 -4.42 33.80 27.46
C VAL A 220 -4.41 35.30 27.22
N ARG A 221 -3.35 35.98 27.62
CA ARG A 221 -3.08 37.37 27.26
C ARG A 221 -2.19 37.42 26.03
N ALA A 222 -2.60 38.18 25.02
CA ALA A 222 -1.83 38.38 23.79
C ALA A 222 -1.38 39.85 23.67
N SER A 223 -0.16 40.07 23.20
CA SER A 223 0.37 41.40 22.89
C SER A 223 1.08 41.39 21.53
N PRO A 224 0.87 42.40 20.66
CA PRO A 224 1.49 42.41 19.34
C PRO A 224 3.02 42.44 19.46
N GLN A 225 3.69 41.69 18.58
CA GLN A 225 5.13 41.65 18.46
C GLN A 225 5.55 42.10 17.07
N TYR A 226 6.53 43.00 17.03
CA TYR A 226 7.05 43.55 15.79
C TYR A 226 8.47 43.06 15.55
N ARG A 227 8.77 42.70 14.29
CA ARG A 227 10.12 42.37 13.82
C ARG A 227 10.40 43.27 12.63
N ASN A 228 11.50 44.03 12.67
CA ASN A 228 11.87 45.01 11.63
C ASN A 228 10.76 46.05 11.32
N GLY A 229 9.98 46.45 12.34
CA GLY A 229 8.90 47.43 12.19
C GLY A 229 7.61 46.89 11.57
N GLN A 230 7.53 45.59 11.26
CA GLN A 230 6.34 44.92 10.75
C GLN A 230 5.74 44.00 11.83
N LEU A 231 4.41 43.91 11.88
CA LEU A 231 3.73 42.98 12.78
C LEU A 231 4.14 41.56 12.40
N TYR A 232 4.71 40.85 13.35
CA TYR A 232 5.28 39.52 13.17
C TYR A 232 4.41 38.42 13.78
N GLY A 233 3.69 38.75 14.85
CA GLY A 233 2.80 37.83 15.55
C GLY A 233 2.36 38.41 16.89
N TYR A 234 1.86 37.56 17.78
CA TYR A 234 1.38 37.96 19.10
C TYR A 234 2.08 37.16 20.19
N ARG A 235 2.75 37.85 21.12
CA ARG A 235 3.32 37.21 22.31
C ARG A 235 2.20 36.80 23.25
N VAL A 236 2.18 35.53 23.61
CA VAL A 236 1.22 34.96 24.54
C VAL A 236 1.80 34.87 25.95
N MET A 237 0.96 35.16 26.93
CA MET A 237 1.26 35.11 28.35
C MET A 237 0.08 34.46 29.10
N PRO A 238 0.34 33.81 30.23
CA PRO A 238 -0.74 33.26 31.06
C PRO A 238 -1.67 34.37 31.55
N GLY A 239 -2.96 34.07 31.56
CA GLY A 239 -4.04 34.91 32.06
C GLY A 239 -4.35 34.62 33.53
N LYS A 240 -5.63 34.47 33.86
CA LYS A 240 -6.13 34.21 35.22
C LYS A 240 -5.86 32.76 35.69
N ASP A 241 -5.80 31.81 34.75
CA ASP A 241 -5.48 30.40 35.02
C ASP A 241 -4.18 30.00 34.29
N PRO A 242 -3.02 30.02 34.98
CA PRO A 242 -1.76 29.60 34.40
C PRO A 242 -1.67 28.09 34.16
N GLU A 243 -2.42 27.26 34.89
CA GLU A 243 -2.39 25.80 34.71
C GLU A 243 -3.03 25.39 33.40
N LEU A 244 -4.14 26.03 33.01
CA LEU A 244 -4.76 25.78 31.71
C LEU A 244 -3.84 26.22 30.56
N PHE A 245 -3.14 27.34 30.73
CA PHE A 245 -2.16 27.83 29.76
C PHE A 245 -1.03 26.81 29.50
N GLU A 246 -0.51 26.19 30.56
CA GLU A 246 0.50 25.12 30.44
C GLU A 246 -0.08 23.82 29.91
N ARG A 247 -1.32 23.44 30.31
CA ARG A 247 -2.02 22.25 29.80
C ARG A 247 -2.28 22.33 28.29
N MET A 248 -2.50 23.53 27.76
CA MET A 248 -2.57 23.75 26.32
C MET A 248 -1.21 23.57 25.63
N GLY A 249 -0.10 23.42 26.36
CA GLY A 249 1.25 23.27 25.79
C GLY A 249 1.95 24.58 25.47
N LEU A 250 1.31 25.73 25.77
CA LEU A 250 1.89 27.05 25.62
C LEU A 250 2.88 27.34 26.74
N LYS A 251 3.89 28.16 26.43
CA LYS A 251 4.83 28.70 27.43
C LYS A 251 4.82 30.22 27.37
N ALA A 252 5.11 30.82 28.52
CA ALA A 252 5.14 32.27 28.62
C ALA A 252 6.21 32.83 27.67
N ASN A 253 5.86 33.89 26.94
CA ASN A 253 6.67 34.52 25.90
C ASN A 253 6.74 33.79 24.56
N ASP A 254 5.98 32.71 24.37
CA ASP A 254 5.74 32.17 23.03
C ASP A 254 5.18 33.26 22.12
N VAL A 255 5.57 33.26 20.84
CA VAL A 255 5.04 34.18 19.84
C VAL A 255 4.16 33.41 18.87
N ALA A 256 2.85 33.60 18.96
CA ALA A 256 1.90 33.04 18.01
C ALA A 256 2.07 33.71 16.63
N VAL A 257 2.33 32.91 15.61
CA VAL A 257 2.56 33.37 14.23
C VAL A 257 1.47 32.89 13.27
N GLU A 258 0.76 31.82 13.60
CA GLU A 258 -0.35 31.27 12.80
C GLU A 258 -1.38 30.60 13.70
N ILE A 259 -2.65 30.70 13.34
CA ILE A 259 -3.75 29.95 13.98
C ILE A 259 -4.67 29.41 12.89
N ASN A 260 -5.01 28.12 12.95
CA ASN A 260 -5.84 27.42 11.97
C ASN A 260 -5.39 27.63 10.51
N GLY A 261 -4.09 27.77 10.27
CA GLY A 261 -3.54 28.05 8.93
C GLY A 261 -3.52 29.53 8.53
N THR A 262 -4.08 30.42 9.34
CA THR A 262 -4.09 31.88 9.08
C THR A 262 -2.92 32.57 9.78
N ALA A 263 -2.12 33.31 9.00
CA ALA A 263 -0.98 34.06 9.53
C ALA A 263 -1.43 35.25 10.40
N LEU A 264 -0.73 35.47 11.51
CA LEU A 264 -1.03 36.56 12.45
C LEU A 264 -0.14 37.79 12.26
N ASN A 265 0.40 37.97 11.05
CA ASN A 265 1.23 39.12 10.66
C ASN A 265 0.40 40.32 10.18
N ASP A 266 -0.92 40.18 10.11
CA ASP A 266 -1.87 41.24 9.78
C ASP A 266 -2.93 41.38 10.88
N MET A 267 -3.28 42.62 11.23
CA MET A 267 -4.22 42.90 12.32
C MET A 267 -5.67 42.52 11.96
N GLN A 268 -6.08 42.65 10.70
CA GLN A 268 -7.42 42.29 10.28
C GLN A 268 -7.60 40.76 10.26
N GLN A 269 -6.60 40.04 9.78
CA GLN A 269 -6.57 38.57 9.83
C GLN A 269 -6.58 38.05 11.27
N ALA A 270 -5.77 38.65 12.15
CA ALA A 270 -5.76 38.29 13.57
C ALA A 270 -7.14 38.48 14.22
N MET A 271 -7.85 39.59 13.92
CA MET A 271 -9.20 39.82 14.43
C MET A 271 -10.24 38.83 13.88
N MET A 272 -10.11 38.42 12.63
CA MET A 272 -10.99 37.42 12.01
C MET A 272 -10.86 36.07 12.69
N VAL A 273 -9.62 35.59 12.83
CA VAL A 273 -9.33 34.33 13.54
C VAL A 273 -9.80 34.40 14.99
N MET A 274 -9.68 35.57 15.62
CA MET A 274 -10.14 35.75 16.98
C MET A 274 -11.65 35.57 17.17
N ASN A 275 -12.43 35.94 16.16
CA ASN A 275 -13.86 35.69 16.16
C ASN A 275 -14.18 34.21 15.91
N GLU A 276 -13.44 33.57 15.00
CA GLU A 276 -13.59 32.13 14.72
C GLU A 276 -13.27 31.27 15.95
N LEU A 277 -12.20 31.58 16.66
CA LEU A 277 -11.81 30.87 17.89
C LEU A 277 -12.85 30.94 19.00
N ARG A 278 -13.70 31.97 19.00
CA ARG A 278 -14.77 32.11 20.00
C ARG A 278 -15.87 31.06 19.82
N GLU A 279 -16.06 30.60 18.58
CA GLU A 279 -17.08 29.62 18.22
C GLU A 279 -16.48 28.21 18.03
N ALA A 280 -15.16 28.11 17.92
CA ALA A 280 -14.45 26.86 17.71
C ALA A 280 -14.37 26.00 18.99
N THR A 281 -14.53 24.69 18.83
CA THR A 281 -14.31 23.69 19.89
C THR A 281 -12.87 23.20 19.95
N GLN A 282 -12.10 23.41 18.89
CA GLN A 282 -10.70 23.04 18.76
C GLN A 282 -9.96 24.06 17.89
N ALA A 283 -8.70 24.32 18.21
CA ALA A 283 -7.83 25.17 17.41
C ALA A 283 -6.40 24.61 17.35
N SER A 284 -5.70 24.96 16.27
CA SER A 284 -4.26 24.73 16.11
C SER A 284 -3.54 26.08 16.09
N ILE A 285 -2.54 26.25 16.95
CA ILE A 285 -1.68 27.43 17.01
C ILE A 285 -0.24 27.05 16.71
N LYS A 286 0.38 27.83 15.83
CA LYS A 286 1.81 27.78 15.55
C LYS A 286 2.50 28.88 16.33
N VAL A 287 3.42 28.51 17.20
CA VAL A 287 4.19 29.43 18.04
C VAL A 287 5.69 29.36 17.73
N GLU A 288 6.38 30.50 17.77
CA GLU A 288 7.84 30.56 17.83
C GLU A 288 8.26 30.59 19.30
N ARG A 289 9.06 29.59 19.71
CA ARG A 289 9.67 29.49 21.03
C ARG A 289 11.17 29.29 20.87
N ASP A 290 11.96 30.18 21.46
CA ASP A 290 13.43 30.15 21.38
C ASP A 290 13.95 30.13 19.92
N GLY A 291 13.23 30.79 19.00
CA GLY A 291 13.55 30.81 17.56
C GLY A 291 13.16 29.55 16.79
N GLN A 292 12.48 28.59 17.42
CA GLN A 292 11.94 27.40 16.78
C GLN A 292 10.42 27.43 16.73
N THR A 293 9.87 27.03 15.59
CA THR A 293 8.41 26.95 15.42
C THR A 293 7.86 25.64 15.98
N ARG A 294 6.71 25.71 16.67
CA ARG A 294 6.00 24.58 17.25
C ARG A 294 4.51 24.70 16.98
N ASP A 295 3.90 23.60 16.55
CA ASP A 295 2.45 23.49 16.40
C ASP A 295 1.85 22.89 17.67
N ILE A 296 0.79 23.51 18.16
CA ILE A 296 0.11 23.16 19.40
C ILE A 296 -1.38 23.09 19.10
N VAL A 297 -2.02 21.98 19.44
CA VAL A 297 -3.45 21.76 19.21
C VAL A 297 -4.14 21.68 20.56
N PHE A 298 -5.22 22.44 20.74
CA PHE A 298 -5.96 22.47 22.00
C PHE A 298 -7.47 22.56 21.76
N SER A 299 -8.22 22.02 22.70
CA SER A 299 -9.69 22.08 22.75
C SER A 299 -10.13 23.30 23.57
N LEU A 300 -11.09 24.05 23.04
CA LEU A 300 -11.51 25.36 23.54
C LEU A 300 -12.77 25.31 24.43
N SER A 301 -13.43 24.16 24.55
CA SER A 301 -14.56 23.96 25.45
C SER A 301 -14.82 22.48 25.82
N GLN A 302 -15.20 22.27 27.08
CA GLN A 302 -16.21 21.30 27.53
C GLN A 302 -17.27 22.09 28.31
#